data_AF-A0A4V3G4Y1-F1
#
_entry.id   AF-A0A4V3G4Y1-F1
#
_cell.length_a   1.000
_cell.length_b   1.000
_cell.length_c   1.000
_cell.angle_alpha   90.00
_cell.angle_beta   90.00
_cell.angle_gamma   90.00
#
_symmetry.space_group_name_H-M   'P 1'
#
loop_
_entity.id
_entity.type
_entity.pdbx_description
1 polymer ?
#
loop_
_entity_poly.entity_id
_entity_poly.type
_entity_poly.pdbx_seq_one_letter_code
_entity_poly.pdbx_strand_id
1 'polypeptide(L)'
;MQDSLEEFNKFRSEMNDLILEEGDLNTKRFFNLDHKVYQDGKLPAKTKELLGLVSSLVLRCDDCITYHIIEAVKTGWSKEEIYEAMNVALIVGGSIVIPHLRRAAKLLEELNSEQSKEEKSEVEKKESPDESDKREIKKLDRFQEFKVYTDGACLGNPGPGGYAAVILDPDSQKLKTVSGSEKDSTNNRMELKAVIEALKIIPKNTKIELYSDSSYVLNGLSSWIEGWKRNGWKTASKNAVANQDLWQELDQLSSDFELSYQKVKGHSGDQFNDEVDLLAKKEAEKI
;
A
#
# COMPACT_ATOMS: atom_id res chain seq x y z
N MET A 1 -18.84 27.66 8.73
CA MET A 1 -17.43 27.81 8.37
C MET A 1 -17.07 26.52 7.66
N GLN A 2 -16.42 26.68 6.52
CA GLN A 2 -16.00 25.67 5.54
C GLN A 2 -15.01 24.60 5.96
N ASP A 3 -14.90 24.20 7.23
CA ASP A 3 -13.70 23.47 7.68
C ASP A 3 -13.55 22.18 6.88
N SER A 4 -12.39 22.01 6.27
CA SER A 4 -12.04 20.80 5.54
C SER A 4 -12.16 19.59 6.47
N LEU A 5 -12.43 18.41 5.92
CA LEU A 5 -12.53 17.17 6.70
C LEU A 5 -11.30 16.95 7.60
N GLU A 6 -10.12 17.31 7.10
CA GLU A 6 -8.87 17.30 7.85
C GLU A 6 -8.87 18.27 9.03
N GLU A 7 -9.34 19.51 8.83
CA GLU A 7 -9.48 20.51 9.89
C GLU A 7 -10.48 20.07 10.96
N PHE A 8 -11.62 19.49 10.58
CA PHE A 8 -12.61 18.97 11.52
C PHE A 8 -12.01 17.86 12.41
N ASN A 9 -11.35 16.87 11.80
CA ASN A 9 -10.73 15.77 12.54
C ASN A 9 -9.60 16.26 13.45
N LYS A 10 -8.75 17.16 12.94
CA LYS A 10 -7.65 17.75 13.71
C LYS A 10 -8.18 18.53 14.91
N PHE A 11 -9.12 19.44 14.69
CA PHE A 11 -9.73 20.25 15.75
C PHE A 11 -10.36 19.37 16.82
N ARG A 12 -11.14 18.35 16.42
CA ARG A 12 -11.77 17.42 17.36
C ARG A 12 -10.74 16.67 18.20
N SER A 13 -9.65 16.18 17.59
CA SER A 13 -8.59 15.48 18.32
C SER A 13 -7.92 16.39 19.34
N GLU A 14 -7.49 17.58 18.92
CA GLU A 14 -6.80 18.55 19.77
C GLU A 14 -7.68 18.98 20.96
N MET A 15 -8.96 19.24 20.71
CA MET A 15 -9.89 19.63 21.77
C MET A 15 -10.23 18.48 22.71
N ASN A 16 -10.32 17.24 22.20
CA ASN A 16 -10.51 16.07 23.07
C ASN A 16 -9.31 15.87 24.01
N ASP A 17 -8.09 16.02 23.50
CA ASP A 17 -6.88 15.90 24.31
C ASP A 17 -6.85 16.96 25.42
N LEU A 18 -7.17 18.21 25.07
CA LEU A 18 -7.26 19.30 26.04
C LEU A 18 -8.34 19.05 27.11
N ILE A 19 -9.55 18.62 26.69
CA ILE A 19 -10.65 18.31 27.62
C ILE A 19 -10.28 17.15 28.54
N LEU A 20 -9.56 16.14 28.05
CA LEU A 20 -9.11 15.01 28.85
C LEU A 20 -7.94 15.39 29.77
N GLU A 21 -7.08 16.32 29.38
CA GLU A 21 -5.99 16.81 30.24
C GLU A 21 -6.55 17.59 31.43
N GLU A 22 -7.37 18.61 31.15
CA GLU A 22 -7.98 19.50 32.15
C GLU A 22 -9.16 18.85 32.90
N GLY A 23 -9.75 17.80 32.32
CA GLY A 23 -10.95 17.15 32.81
C GLY A 23 -10.73 16.37 34.12
N ASP A 24 -11.74 16.45 34.98
CA ASP A 24 -11.81 15.67 36.21
C ASP A 24 -12.10 14.18 35.92
N LEU A 25 -12.14 13.36 36.98
CA LEU A 25 -12.41 11.93 36.85
C LEU A 25 -13.77 11.64 36.18
N ASN A 26 -14.77 12.49 36.39
CA ASN A 26 -16.10 12.30 35.82
C ASN A 26 -16.08 12.54 34.31
N THR A 27 -15.40 13.59 33.87
CA THR A 27 -15.19 13.91 32.45
C THR A 27 -14.51 12.75 31.73
N LYS A 28 -13.40 12.25 32.28
CA LYS A 28 -12.65 11.10 31.72
C LYS A 28 -13.50 9.84 31.62
N ARG A 29 -14.33 9.56 32.63
CA ARG A 29 -15.25 8.41 32.62
C ARG A 29 -16.31 8.53 31.55
N PHE A 30 -16.88 9.71 31.37
CA PHE A 30 -17.90 9.93 30.35
C PHE A 30 -17.34 9.71 28.94
N PHE A 31 -16.17 10.28 28.63
CA PHE A 31 -15.49 10.06 27.34
C PHE A 31 -15.13 8.58 27.11
N ASN A 32 -14.74 7.83 28.15
CA ASN A 32 -14.49 6.40 28.01
C ASN A 32 -15.76 5.61 27.68
N LEU A 33 -16.91 6.00 28.28
CA LEU A 33 -18.20 5.38 28.00
C LEU A 33 -18.65 5.68 26.57
N ASP A 34 -18.52 6.93 26.13
CA ASP A 34 -18.83 7.36 24.77
C ASP A 34 -18.06 6.53 23.73
N HIS A 35 -16.74 6.37 23.89
CA HIS A 35 -15.97 5.51 22.99
C HIS A 35 -16.36 4.03 23.07
N LYS A 36 -16.56 3.49 24.27
CA LYS A 36 -16.88 2.06 24.46
C LYS A 36 -18.22 1.67 23.87
N VAL A 37 -19.21 2.58 23.87
CA VAL A 37 -20.57 2.20 23.42
C VAL A 37 -20.56 1.74 21.97
N TYR A 38 -19.68 2.30 21.13
CA TYR A 38 -19.57 2.01 19.70
C TYR A 38 -18.69 0.80 19.35
N GLN A 39 -17.99 0.19 20.32
CA GLN A 39 -17.22 -1.05 20.08
C GLN A 39 -18.12 -2.25 19.79
N ASP A 40 -17.57 -3.31 19.20
CA ASP A 40 -18.33 -4.54 18.91
C ASP A 40 -18.94 -5.17 20.17
N GLY A 41 -20.17 -5.66 20.03
CA GLY A 41 -20.89 -6.36 21.09
C GLY A 41 -21.99 -7.25 20.50
N LYS A 42 -23.17 -7.25 21.13
CA LYS A 42 -24.35 -7.96 20.56
C LYS A 42 -24.82 -7.32 19.26
N LEU A 43 -24.69 -6.00 19.16
CA LEU A 43 -24.77 -5.29 17.89
C LEU A 43 -23.34 -5.01 17.42
N PRO A 44 -23.04 -5.24 16.12
CA PRO A 44 -21.76 -4.84 15.53
C PRO A 44 -21.54 -3.33 15.65
N ALA A 45 -20.28 -2.91 15.75
CA ALA A 45 -19.87 -1.51 15.81
C ALA A 45 -20.50 -0.69 14.68
N LYS A 46 -20.43 -1.21 13.44
CA LYS A 46 -21.04 -0.58 12.26
C LYS A 46 -22.52 -0.26 12.47
N THR A 47 -23.29 -1.18 13.07
CA THR A 47 -24.73 -0.97 13.28
C THR A 47 -24.97 0.15 14.29
N LYS A 48 -24.12 0.26 15.31
CA LYS A 48 -24.22 1.31 16.32
C LYS A 48 -23.90 2.68 15.75
N GLU A 49 -22.98 2.79 14.80
CA GLU A 49 -22.72 4.05 14.08
C GLU A 49 -23.94 4.54 13.31
N LEU A 50 -24.67 3.65 12.62
CA LEU A 50 -25.94 4.03 11.97
C LEU A 50 -26.99 4.48 12.98
N LEU A 51 -27.09 3.83 14.15
CA LEU A 51 -28.00 4.26 15.21
C LEU A 51 -27.61 5.64 15.75
N GLY A 52 -26.31 5.90 15.92
CA GLY A 52 -25.76 7.19 16.29
C GLY A 52 -26.08 8.27 15.26
N LEU A 53 -25.93 7.97 13.97
CA LEU A 53 -26.28 8.87 12.86
C LEU A 53 -27.76 9.26 12.88
N VAL A 54 -28.66 8.27 12.92
CA VAL A 54 -30.11 8.52 12.93
C VAL A 54 -30.50 9.36 14.15
N SER A 55 -29.96 9.02 15.33
CA SER A 55 -30.21 9.77 16.56
C SER A 55 -29.72 11.22 16.44
N SER A 56 -28.52 11.42 15.89
CA SER A 56 -27.91 12.74 15.72
C SER A 56 -28.65 13.61 14.71
N LEU A 57 -29.18 13.02 13.64
CA LEU A 57 -30.04 13.70 12.65
C LEU A 57 -31.34 14.19 13.28
N VAL A 58 -31.99 13.33 14.09
CA VAL A 58 -33.21 13.71 14.81
C VAL A 58 -32.93 14.79 15.86
N LEU A 59 -31.78 14.71 16.53
CA LEU A 59 -31.31 15.72 17.49
C LEU A 59 -30.77 16.99 16.83
N ARG A 60 -30.55 16.99 15.51
CA ARG A 60 -30.09 18.13 14.70
C ARG A 60 -28.70 18.65 15.10
N CYS A 61 -27.78 17.74 15.44
CA CYS A 61 -26.42 18.08 15.81
C CYS A 61 -25.44 17.79 14.67
N ASP A 62 -25.02 18.80 13.92
CA ASP A 62 -24.17 18.61 12.73
C ASP A 62 -22.80 18.01 13.02
N ASP A 63 -22.20 18.30 14.17
CA ASP A 63 -20.89 17.74 14.54
C ASP A 63 -21.01 16.23 14.84
N CYS A 64 -22.09 15.82 15.51
CA CYS A 64 -22.38 14.40 15.74
C CYS A 64 -22.76 13.68 14.44
N ILE A 65 -23.54 14.34 13.57
CA ILE A 65 -23.89 13.80 12.25
C ILE A 65 -22.63 13.58 11.42
N THR A 66 -21.74 14.57 11.37
CA THR A 66 -20.46 14.50 10.67
C THR A 66 -19.62 13.34 11.19
N TYR A 67 -19.48 13.23 12.51
CA TYR A 67 -18.76 12.12 13.15
C TYR A 67 -19.32 10.74 12.74
N HIS A 68 -20.63 10.53 12.90
CA HIS A 68 -21.23 9.22 12.61
C HIS A 68 -21.27 8.89 11.12
N ILE A 69 -21.30 9.88 10.22
CA ILE A 69 -21.13 9.63 8.78
C ILE A 69 -19.72 9.12 8.48
N ILE A 70 -18.70 9.79 9.02
CA ILE A 70 -17.30 9.38 8.84
C ILE A 70 -17.08 7.96 9.37
N GLU A 71 -17.56 7.66 10.59
CA GLU A 71 -17.39 6.33 11.19
C GLU A 71 -18.26 5.26 10.52
N ALA A 72 -19.47 5.59 10.05
CA ALA A 72 -20.30 4.66 9.28
C ALA A 72 -19.63 4.24 7.97
N VAL A 73 -19.02 5.20 7.24
CA VAL A 73 -18.26 4.92 6.03
C VAL A 73 -17.02 4.07 6.35
N LYS A 74 -16.24 4.43 7.39
CA LYS A 74 -15.05 3.66 7.82
C LYS A 74 -15.38 2.23 8.23
N THR A 75 -16.54 2.01 8.86
CA THR A 75 -17.01 0.68 9.27
C THR A 75 -17.68 -0.10 8.14
N GLY A 76 -17.68 0.45 6.92
CA GLY A 76 -18.01 -0.24 5.68
C GLY A 76 -19.47 -0.14 5.24
N TRP A 77 -20.23 0.86 5.70
CA TRP A 77 -21.55 1.13 5.13
C TRP A 77 -21.43 1.84 3.78
N SER A 78 -22.22 1.39 2.81
CA SER A 78 -22.33 2.05 1.52
C SER A 78 -23.09 3.38 1.63
N LYS A 79 -22.87 4.27 0.66
CA LYS A 79 -23.60 5.53 0.53
C LYS A 79 -25.11 5.30 0.50
N GLU A 80 -25.55 4.31 -0.24
CA GLU A 80 -26.97 3.93 -0.39
C GLU A 80 -27.58 3.51 0.95
N GLU A 81 -26.90 2.66 1.72
CA GLU A 81 -27.35 2.22 3.05
C GLU A 81 -27.42 3.41 4.04
N ILE A 82 -26.45 4.33 3.97
CA ILE A 82 -26.47 5.55 4.80
C ILE A 82 -27.65 6.46 4.41
N TYR A 83 -27.96 6.61 3.12
CA TYR A 83 -29.13 7.35 2.66
C TYR A 83 -30.46 6.71 3.12
N GLU A 84 -30.55 5.37 3.14
CA GLU A 84 -31.71 4.69 3.72
C GLU A 84 -31.88 4.99 5.21
N ALA A 85 -30.80 4.98 5.99
CA ALA A 85 -30.84 5.39 7.40
C ALA A 85 -31.24 6.86 7.57
N MET A 86 -30.71 7.75 6.73
CA MET A 86 -31.10 9.17 6.69
C MET A 86 -32.60 9.37 6.41
N ASN A 87 -33.20 8.52 5.56
CA ASN A 87 -34.65 8.55 5.31
C ASN A 87 -35.44 8.14 6.56
N VAL A 88 -34.96 7.17 7.34
CA VAL A 88 -35.57 6.85 8.64
C VAL A 88 -35.56 8.07 9.55
N ALA A 89 -34.42 8.77 9.65
CA ALA A 89 -34.32 10.00 10.43
C ALA A 89 -35.24 11.11 9.93
N LEU A 90 -35.41 11.24 8.61
CA LEU A 90 -36.34 12.21 8.01
C LEU A 90 -37.80 11.93 8.39
N ILE A 91 -38.22 10.66 8.41
CA ILE A 91 -39.58 10.29 8.81
C ILE A 91 -39.79 10.52 10.31
N VAL A 92 -38.79 10.18 11.15
CA VAL A 92 -38.88 10.33 12.60
C VAL A 92 -38.83 11.80 13.02
N GLY A 93 -37.90 12.58 12.46
CA GLY A 93 -37.66 13.99 12.83
C GLY A 93 -38.44 15.01 12.01
N GLY A 94 -39.01 14.63 10.86
CA GLY A 94 -39.77 15.51 9.97
C GLY A 94 -38.90 16.51 9.18
N SER A 95 -39.55 17.51 8.58
CA SER A 95 -38.90 18.44 7.65
C SER A 95 -37.76 19.29 8.24
N ILE A 96 -37.69 19.38 9.58
CA ILE A 96 -36.61 20.10 10.28
C ILE A 96 -35.25 19.41 10.16
N VAL A 97 -35.21 18.13 9.75
CA VAL A 97 -33.98 17.38 9.50
C VAL A 97 -33.37 17.77 8.15
N ILE A 98 -34.16 18.32 7.21
CA ILE A 98 -33.73 18.62 5.83
C ILE A 98 -32.46 19.48 5.75
N PRO A 99 -32.27 20.57 6.53
CA PRO A 99 -31.03 21.34 6.49
C PRO A 99 -29.80 20.50 6.85
N HIS A 100 -29.94 19.58 7.79
CA HIS A 100 -28.89 18.66 8.23
C HIS A 100 -28.63 17.56 7.20
N LEU A 101 -29.69 17.06 6.54
CA LEU A 101 -29.54 16.14 5.40
C LEU A 101 -28.74 16.76 4.27
N ARG A 102 -28.90 18.06 3.99
CA ARG A 102 -28.11 18.75 2.95
C ARG A 102 -26.62 18.77 3.29
N ARG A 103 -26.27 18.98 4.55
CA ARG A 103 -24.88 18.97 5.04
C ARG A 103 -24.31 17.54 5.02
N ALA A 104 -25.08 16.59 5.53
CA ALA A 104 -24.76 15.16 5.48
C ALA A 104 -24.54 14.66 4.05
N ALA A 105 -25.43 15.01 3.12
CA ALA A 105 -25.31 14.68 1.71
C ALA A 105 -24.03 15.26 1.10
N LYS A 106 -23.71 16.52 1.40
CA LYS A 106 -22.46 17.15 0.94
C LYS A 106 -21.23 16.40 1.44
N LEU A 107 -21.19 16.07 2.74
CA LEU A 107 -20.09 15.30 3.33
C LEU A 107 -19.96 13.91 2.69
N LEU A 108 -21.07 13.21 2.47
CA LEU A 108 -21.07 11.91 1.79
C LEU A 108 -20.56 12.01 0.36
N GLU A 109 -20.86 13.08 -0.39
CA GLU A 109 -20.26 13.29 -1.71
C GLU A 109 -18.76 13.55 -1.64
N GLU A 110 -18.30 14.34 -0.66
CA GLU A 110 -16.87 14.60 -0.43
C GLU A 110 -16.13 13.29 -0.13
N LEU A 111 -16.62 12.52 0.84
CA LEU A 111 -16.07 11.20 1.21
C LEU A 111 -16.12 10.20 0.06
N ASN A 112 -17.22 10.14 -0.70
CA ASN A 112 -17.33 9.25 -1.85
C ASN A 112 -16.42 9.70 -3.01
N SER A 113 -16.15 11.00 -3.17
CA SER A 113 -15.22 11.52 -4.17
C SER A 113 -13.76 11.23 -3.80
N GLU A 114 -13.44 11.20 -2.51
CA GLU A 114 -12.15 10.77 -1.97
C GLU A 114 -12.00 9.25 -2.10
N GLN A 115 -13.02 8.48 -1.68
CA GLN A 115 -13.07 7.04 -1.88
C GLN A 115 -13.04 6.65 -3.34
N SER A 116 -13.67 7.37 -4.27
CA SER A 116 -13.58 7.05 -5.71
C SER A 116 -12.27 7.51 -6.36
N LYS A 117 -11.52 8.43 -5.75
CA LYS A 117 -10.11 8.70 -6.10
C LYS A 117 -9.19 7.62 -5.54
N GLU A 118 -9.46 7.14 -4.33
CA GLU A 118 -8.77 6.02 -3.68
C GLU A 118 -9.07 4.69 -4.38
N GLU A 119 -10.33 4.42 -4.74
CA GLU A 119 -10.80 3.24 -5.47
C GLU A 119 -10.38 3.26 -6.93
N LYS A 120 -10.34 4.40 -7.62
CA LYS A 120 -9.66 4.49 -8.93
C LYS A 120 -8.16 4.22 -8.80
N SER A 121 -7.56 4.57 -7.66
CA SER A 121 -6.20 4.17 -7.31
C SER A 121 -6.07 2.73 -6.76
N GLU A 122 -7.18 2.01 -6.53
CA GLU A 122 -7.22 0.62 -6.02
C GLU A 122 -7.70 -0.41 -7.08
N VAL A 123 -8.56 -0.02 -8.02
CA VAL A 123 -8.96 -0.82 -9.19
C VAL A 123 -7.80 -0.93 -10.18
N GLU A 124 -6.93 0.09 -10.24
CA GLU A 124 -5.61 -0.02 -10.87
C GLU A 124 -4.62 -0.89 -10.07
N LYS A 125 -4.97 -1.35 -8.84
CA LYS A 125 -4.10 -2.10 -7.91
C LYS A 125 -4.68 -3.43 -7.39
N LYS A 126 -5.70 -4.00 -8.04
CA LYS A 126 -6.23 -5.33 -7.69
C LYS A 126 -6.17 -6.31 -8.87
N GLU A 127 -4.95 -6.56 -9.32
CA GLU A 127 -4.28 -7.81 -8.91
C GLU A 127 -3.29 -7.41 -7.78
N SER A 128 -3.56 -7.84 -6.54
CA SER A 128 -3.16 -7.18 -5.26
C SER A 128 -1.87 -7.69 -4.61
N PRO A 129 -1.00 -6.82 -4.05
CA PRO A 129 -0.83 -6.68 -2.56
C PRO A 129 -0.34 -5.28 -2.03
N ASP A 130 -1.06 -4.15 -2.23
CA ASP A 130 -0.42 -2.81 -2.36
C ASP A 130 -0.85 -1.63 -1.40
N GLU A 131 -1.19 -1.83 -0.11
CA GLU A 131 -1.56 -0.69 0.80
C GLU A 131 -0.55 -0.34 1.91
N SER A 132 0.19 -1.31 2.47
CA SER A 132 1.44 -1.05 3.22
C SER A 132 2.50 -0.42 2.30
N ASP A 133 2.47 -0.88 1.06
CA ASP A 133 3.39 -0.56 -0.02
C ASP A 133 3.30 0.90 -0.48
N LYS A 134 2.10 1.52 -0.49
CA LYS A 134 1.93 2.94 -0.86
C LYS A 134 2.55 3.92 0.15
N ARG A 135 2.47 3.63 1.46
CA ARG A 135 3.09 4.46 2.51
C ARG A 135 4.62 4.35 2.49
N GLU A 136 5.12 3.15 2.20
CA GLU A 136 6.56 2.90 2.01
C GLU A 136 7.08 3.48 0.68
N ILE A 137 6.30 3.44 -0.41
CA ILE A 137 6.67 4.08 -1.69
C ILE A 137 6.73 5.61 -1.56
N LYS A 138 5.79 6.25 -0.84
CA LYS A 138 5.90 7.68 -0.48
C LYS A 138 7.12 8.02 0.40
N LYS A 139 7.70 7.02 1.08
CA LYS A 139 8.97 7.18 1.83
C LYS A 139 10.17 7.14 0.88
N LEU A 140 10.09 6.38 -0.23
CA LEU A 140 11.13 6.32 -1.25
C LEU A 140 11.33 7.68 -1.94
N ASP A 141 10.25 8.43 -2.21
CA ASP A 141 10.30 9.76 -2.86
C ASP A 141 11.21 10.79 -2.17
N ARG A 142 11.64 10.52 -0.93
CA ARG A 142 12.54 11.39 -0.14
C ARG A 142 14.02 11.19 -0.46
N PHE A 143 14.38 10.15 -1.20
CA PHE A 143 15.77 9.79 -1.49
C PHE A 143 16.06 9.84 -2.98
N GLN A 144 17.31 10.14 -3.31
CA GLN A 144 17.82 10.19 -4.70
C GLN A 144 18.79 9.05 -5.01
N GLU A 145 19.17 8.27 -3.99
CA GLU A 145 20.10 7.15 -4.09
C GLU A 145 19.58 6.00 -3.21
N PHE A 146 19.68 4.77 -3.69
CA PHE A 146 19.23 3.56 -3.00
C PHE A 146 20.26 2.43 -3.09
N LYS A 147 20.29 1.57 -2.07
CA LYS A 147 20.95 0.26 -2.14
C LYS A 147 19.88 -0.81 -2.23
N VAL A 148 20.04 -1.74 -3.17
CA VAL A 148 19.03 -2.77 -3.44
C VAL A 148 19.70 -4.13 -3.43
N TYR A 149 19.24 -5.02 -2.55
CA TYR A 149 19.66 -6.42 -2.50
C TYR A 149 18.60 -7.29 -3.14
N THR A 150 18.99 -8.26 -3.97
CA THR A 150 18.05 -9.11 -4.72
C THR A 150 18.50 -10.56 -4.77
N ASP A 151 17.55 -11.48 -4.62
CA ASP A 151 17.77 -12.93 -4.80
C ASP A 151 16.51 -13.65 -5.31
N GLY A 152 16.71 -14.85 -5.88
CA GLY A 152 15.66 -15.70 -6.42
C GLY A 152 15.95 -17.19 -6.21
N ALA A 153 14.92 -17.96 -5.85
CA ALA A 153 15.03 -19.38 -5.56
C ALA A 153 13.91 -20.19 -6.23
N CYS A 154 14.20 -21.42 -6.65
CA CYS A 154 13.20 -22.38 -7.08
C CYS A 154 13.36 -23.74 -6.41
N LEU A 155 12.23 -24.36 -6.08
CA LEU A 155 12.10 -25.72 -5.59
C LEU A 155 12.04 -26.69 -6.78
N GLY A 156 13.21 -26.96 -7.38
CA GLY A 156 13.33 -27.65 -8.66
C GLY A 156 13.51 -26.67 -9.82
N ASN A 157 14.13 -27.10 -10.92
CA ASN A 157 14.46 -26.22 -12.04
C ASN A 157 14.14 -26.89 -13.39
N PRO A 158 12.90 -26.77 -13.90
CA PRO A 158 11.84 -25.85 -13.45
C PRO A 158 11.02 -26.37 -12.25
N GLY A 159 10.35 -25.46 -11.53
CA GLY A 159 9.50 -25.75 -10.38
C GLY A 159 8.95 -24.49 -9.72
N PRO A 160 8.24 -24.59 -8.58
CA PRO A 160 7.78 -23.44 -7.81
C PRO A 160 8.94 -22.51 -7.47
N GLY A 161 8.79 -21.23 -7.80
CA GLY A 161 9.81 -20.20 -7.64
C GLY A 161 9.34 -19.07 -6.74
N GLY A 162 10.30 -18.42 -6.10
CA GLY A 162 10.11 -17.21 -5.30
C GLY A 162 11.24 -16.24 -5.55
N TYR A 163 10.92 -14.95 -5.49
CA TYR A 163 11.88 -13.86 -5.62
C TYR A 163 11.74 -12.89 -4.45
N ALA A 164 12.82 -12.21 -4.10
CA ALA A 164 12.79 -11.17 -3.08
C ALA A 164 13.82 -10.06 -3.36
N ALA A 165 13.46 -8.84 -2.97
CA ALA A 165 14.31 -7.68 -2.99
C ALA A 165 14.13 -6.85 -1.71
N VAL A 166 15.22 -6.33 -1.17
CA VAL A 166 15.23 -5.38 -0.04
C VAL A 166 15.79 -4.06 -0.53
N ILE A 167 15.04 -2.98 -0.31
CA ILE A 167 15.38 -1.61 -0.70
C ILE A 167 15.77 -0.84 0.55
N LEU A 168 16.96 -0.25 0.52
CA LEU A 168 17.54 0.53 1.60
C LEU A 168 17.78 1.97 1.19
N ASP A 169 17.76 2.88 2.16
CA ASP A 169 18.28 4.23 1.99
C ASP A 169 19.83 4.25 1.91
N PRO A 170 20.46 5.40 1.62
CA PRO A 170 21.92 5.50 1.58
C PRO A 170 22.61 5.11 2.90
N ASP A 171 21.93 5.28 4.04
CA ASP A 171 22.39 4.93 5.38
C ASP A 171 22.13 3.46 5.75
N SER A 172 21.75 2.63 4.76
CA SER A 172 21.44 1.21 4.91
C SER A 172 20.25 0.91 5.85
N GLN A 173 19.34 1.88 6.06
CA GLN A 173 18.07 1.62 6.73
C GLN A 173 17.07 1.02 5.75
N LYS A 174 16.35 0.00 6.21
CA LYS A 174 15.34 -0.67 5.41
C LYS A 174 14.16 0.25 5.14
N LEU A 175 13.88 0.48 3.86
CA LEU A 175 12.74 1.26 3.40
C LEU A 175 11.58 0.36 3.04
N LYS A 176 11.85 -0.74 2.33
CA LYS A 176 10.84 -1.65 1.81
C LYS A 176 11.42 -3.02 1.46
N THR A 177 10.57 -4.04 1.51
CA THR A 177 10.84 -5.38 0.98
C THR A 177 9.80 -5.73 -0.08
N VAL A 178 10.23 -6.27 -1.21
CA VAL A 178 9.36 -6.75 -2.29
C VAL A 178 9.60 -8.25 -2.44
N SER A 179 8.54 -9.04 -2.54
CA SER A 179 8.66 -10.49 -2.71
C SER A 179 7.41 -11.08 -3.35
N GLY A 180 7.54 -12.19 -4.04
CA GLY A 180 6.43 -12.88 -4.68
C GLY A 180 6.81 -14.27 -5.17
N SER A 181 5.83 -15.02 -5.67
CA SER A 181 5.99 -16.42 -6.04
C SER A 181 5.36 -16.77 -7.40
N GLU A 182 5.91 -17.79 -8.06
CA GLU A 182 5.43 -18.33 -9.34
C GLU A 182 5.39 -19.86 -9.31
N LYS A 183 4.30 -20.48 -9.78
CA LYS A 183 4.11 -21.94 -9.70
C LYS A 183 5.10 -22.75 -10.56
N ASP A 184 5.53 -22.20 -11.69
CA ASP A 184 6.41 -22.89 -12.63
C ASP A 184 7.43 -21.89 -13.19
N SER A 185 8.64 -21.91 -12.63
CA SER A 185 9.70 -20.97 -12.97
C SER A 185 11.09 -21.62 -12.86
N THR A 186 12.14 -20.82 -13.01
CA THR A 186 13.55 -21.25 -12.91
C THR A 186 14.33 -20.26 -12.05
N ASN A 187 15.46 -20.68 -11.45
CA ASN A 187 16.29 -19.77 -10.64
C ASN A 187 16.60 -18.46 -11.38
N ASN A 188 17.11 -18.55 -12.61
CA ASN A 188 17.47 -17.36 -13.40
C ASN A 188 16.27 -16.43 -13.67
N ARG A 189 15.05 -16.96 -13.79
CA ARG A 189 13.85 -16.12 -13.96
C ARG A 189 13.49 -15.41 -12.65
N MET A 190 13.61 -16.09 -11.51
CA MET A 190 13.35 -15.49 -10.20
C MET A 190 14.39 -14.43 -9.83
N GLU A 191 15.65 -14.67 -10.13
CA GLU A 191 16.71 -13.66 -9.97
C GLU A 191 16.43 -12.39 -10.80
N LEU A 192 15.97 -12.53 -12.05
CA LEU A 192 15.58 -11.38 -12.87
C LEU A 192 14.34 -10.66 -12.34
N LYS A 193 13.31 -11.42 -11.91
CA LYS A 193 12.09 -10.84 -11.34
C LYS A 193 12.36 -10.03 -10.08
N ALA A 194 13.28 -10.48 -9.22
CA ALA A 194 13.68 -9.72 -8.03
C ALA A 194 14.12 -8.30 -8.37
N VAL A 195 14.95 -8.13 -9.41
CA VAL A 195 15.41 -6.81 -9.85
C VAL A 195 14.27 -5.99 -10.47
N ILE A 196 13.48 -6.60 -11.36
CA ILE A 196 12.37 -5.94 -12.06
C ILE A 196 11.37 -5.34 -11.06
N GLU A 197 10.95 -6.15 -10.08
CA GLU A 197 9.94 -5.74 -9.11
C GLU A 197 10.45 -4.67 -8.13
N ALA A 198 11.77 -4.66 -7.84
CA ALA A 198 12.39 -3.56 -7.12
C ALA A 198 12.37 -2.25 -7.93
N LEU A 199 12.79 -2.29 -9.20
CA LEU A 199 12.84 -1.11 -10.06
C LEU A 199 11.45 -0.50 -10.34
N LYS A 200 10.39 -1.31 -10.38
CA LYS A 200 9.01 -0.82 -10.59
C LYS A 200 8.52 0.14 -9.51
N ILE A 201 9.07 0.06 -8.30
CA ILE A 201 8.59 0.83 -7.15
C ILE A 201 9.53 1.94 -6.72
N ILE A 202 10.80 1.90 -7.15
CA ILE A 202 11.77 2.96 -6.85
C ILE A 202 11.46 4.18 -7.73
N PRO A 203 11.48 5.42 -7.19
CA PRO A 203 11.26 6.63 -7.97
C PRO A 203 12.23 6.72 -9.15
N LYS A 204 11.73 7.07 -10.33
CA LYS A 204 12.55 7.20 -11.54
C LYS A 204 13.59 8.31 -11.42
N ASN A 205 14.66 8.20 -12.21
CA ASN A 205 15.79 9.13 -12.27
C ASN A 205 16.64 9.17 -10.98
N THR A 206 16.70 8.04 -10.25
CA THR A 206 17.53 7.90 -9.03
C THR A 206 18.73 6.99 -9.29
N LYS A 207 19.74 7.08 -8.42
CA LYS A 207 20.88 6.15 -8.45
C LYS A 207 20.57 4.88 -7.66
N ILE A 208 20.97 3.74 -8.18
CA ILE A 208 20.79 2.45 -7.52
C ILE A 208 22.12 1.70 -7.51
N GLU A 209 22.54 1.29 -6.32
CA GLU A 209 23.60 0.31 -6.13
C GLU A 209 22.96 -1.06 -5.92
N LEU A 210 23.06 -1.93 -6.93
CA LEU A 210 22.45 -3.25 -6.97
C LEU A 210 23.43 -4.31 -6.45
N TYR A 211 23.03 -5.01 -5.40
CA TYR A 211 23.74 -6.09 -4.75
C TYR A 211 23.07 -7.43 -5.07
N SER A 212 23.83 -8.36 -5.68
CA SER A 212 23.37 -9.72 -5.97
C SER A 212 24.55 -10.68 -6.06
N ASP A 213 24.34 -11.96 -5.76
CA ASP A 213 25.32 -13.01 -6.01
C ASP A 213 25.19 -13.62 -7.42
N SER A 214 24.06 -13.36 -8.10
CA SER A 214 23.79 -13.82 -9.45
C SER A 214 24.71 -13.18 -10.48
N SER A 215 25.63 -13.99 -10.99
CA SER A 215 26.47 -13.57 -12.12
C SER A 215 25.66 -13.45 -13.42
N TYR A 216 24.50 -14.11 -13.51
CA TYR A 216 23.63 -14.03 -14.68
C TYR A 216 22.99 -12.64 -14.79
N VAL A 217 22.44 -12.14 -13.68
CA VAL A 217 21.86 -10.79 -13.58
C VAL A 217 22.92 -9.73 -13.80
N LEU A 218 24.02 -9.76 -13.03
CA LEU A 218 25.02 -8.70 -13.05
C LEU A 218 25.74 -8.59 -14.40
N ASN A 219 26.11 -9.71 -15.03
CA ASN A 219 26.76 -9.67 -16.35
C ASN A 219 25.75 -9.27 -17.44
N GLY A 220 24.49 -9.70 -17.32
CA GLY A 220 23.46 -9.36 -18.30
C GLY A 220 23.18 -7.86 -18.36
N LEU A 221 22.94 -7.25 -17.20
CA LEU A 221 22.73 -5.81 -17.05
C LEU A 221 23.96 -4.97 -17.45
N SER A 222 25.16 -5.40 -17.03
CA SER A 222 26.38 -4.61 -17.29
C SER A 222 26.93 -4.74 -18.71
N SER A 223 26.67 -5.85 -19.42
CA SER A 223 27.40 -6.16 -20.66
C SER A 223 26.60 -6.85 -21.78
N TRP A 224 25.59 -7.67 -21.48
CA TRP A 224 24.95 -8.50 -22.52
C TRP A 224 23.76 -7.83 -23.22
N ILE A 225 22.93 -7.09 -22.49
CA ILE A 225 21.69 -6.46 -23.01
C ILE A 225 21.97 -5.64 -24.28
N GLU A 226 22.99 -4.80 -24.27
CA GLU A 226 23.36 -3.94 -25.41
C GLU A 226 23.81 -4.76 -26.64
N GLY A 227 24.41 -5.92 -26.42
CA GLY A 227 24.71 -6.88 -27.49
C GLY A 227 23.45 -7.51 -28.07
N TRP A 228 22.53 -7.94 -27.21
CA TRP A 228 21.27 -8.56 -27.63
C TRP A 228 20.35 -7.60 -28.37
N LYS A 229 20.21 -6.35 -27.92
CA LYS A 229 19.43 -5.30 -28.60
C LYS A 229 19.91 -5.08 -30.03
N ARG A 230 21.23 -4.92 -30.22
CA ARG A 230 21.83 -4.76 -31.55
C ARG A 230 21.60 -5.96 -32.47
N ASN A 231 21.54 -7.16 -31.90
CA ASN A 231 21.29 -8.40 -32.64
C ASN A 231 19.80 -8.78 -32.73
N GLY A 232 18.88 -7.85 -32.39
CA GLY A 232 17.44 -8.09 -32.47
C GLY A 232 16.96 -9.18 -31.51
N TRP A 233 17.54 -9.23 -30.31
CA TRP A 233 17.26 -10.21 -29.25
C TRP A 233 17.52 -11.66 -29.64
N LYS A 234 18.58 -11.89 -30.42
CA LYS A 234 19.03 -13.22 -30.83
C LYS A 234 20.45 -13.50 -30.36
N THR A 235 20.68 -14.76 -30.02
CA THR A 235 22.00 -15.33 -29.74
C THR A 235 22.81 -15.52 -31.03
N ALA A 236 24.11 -15.80 -30.91
CA ALA A 236 24.98 -16.06 -32.06
C ALA A 236 24.50 -17.23 -32.94
N SER A 237 23.78 -18.20 -32.35
CA SER A 237 23.15 -19.32 -33.06
C SER A 237 21.79 -18.97 -33.70
N LYS A 238 21.42 -17.68 -33.75
CA LYS A 238 20.16 -17.13 -34.28
C LYS A 238 18.89 -17.54 -33.53
N ASN A 239 19.02 -18.25 -32.43
CA ASN A 239 17.92 -18.54 -31.52
C ASN A 239 17.61 -17.32 -30.65
N ALA A 240 16.36 -17.22 -30.18
CA ALA A 240 15.95 -16.22 -29.21
C ALA A 240 16.83 -16.29 -27.95
N VAL A 241 17.05 -15.14 -27.32
CA VAL A 241 17.75 -15.07 -26.02
C VAL A 241 16.89 -15.75 -24.96
N ALA A 242 17.50 -16.54 -24.07
CA ALA A 242 16.77 -17.15 -22.97
C ALA A 242 16.24 -16.06 -22.02
N ASN A 243 15.00 -16.21 -21.55
CA ASN A 243 14.30 -15.21 -20.70
C ASN A 243 14.20 -13.82 -21.36
N GLN A 244 14.14 -13.77 -22.69
CA GLN A 244 14.06 -12.52 -23.45
C GLN A 244 12.92 -11.61 -22.99
N ASP A 245 11.79 -12.17 -22.57
CA ASP A 245 10.64 -11.45 -22.02
C ASP A 245 11.04 -10.58 -20.82
N LEU A 246 11.70 -11.18 -19.83
CA LEU A 246 12.14 -10.46 -18.62
C LEU A 246 13.29 -9.50 -18.91
N TRP A 247 14.20 -9.86 -19.82
CA TRP A 247 15.29 -8.97 -20.19
C TRP A 247 14.82 -7.71 -20.92
N GLN A 248 13.78 -7.81 -21.76
CA GLN A 248 13.19 -6.65 -22.44
C GLN A 248 12.51 -5.71 -21.46
N GLU A 249 11.77 -6.26 -20.49
CA GLU A 249 11.16 -5.47 -19.41
C GLU A 249 12.24 -4.78 -18.56
N LEU A 250 13.29 -5.51 -18.18
CA LEU A 250 14.39 -4.98 -17.38
C LEU A 250 15.21 -3.91 -18.12
N ASP A 251 15.46 -4.05 -19.42
CA ASP A 251 16.09 -3.02 -20.26
C ASP A 251 15.25 -1.73 -20.29
N GLN A 252 13.93 -1.87 -20.45
CA GLN A 252 13.04 -0.72 -20.46
C GLN A 252 13.05 0.03 -19.12
N LEU A 253 12.96 -0.70 -18.00
CA LEU A 253 12.96 -0.12 -16.66
C LEU A 253 14.32 0.49 -16.31
N SER A 254 15.42 -0.23 -16.56
CA SER A 254 16.77 0.22 -16.20
C SER A 254 17.18 1.54 -16.86
N SER A 255 16.57 1.90 -18.01
CA SER A 255 16.82 3.17 -18.69
C SER A 255 16.40 4.42 -17.89
N ASP A 256 15.51 4.26 -16.90
CA ASP A 256 15.06 5.33 -16.01
C ASP A 256 16.02 5.55 -14.81
N PHE A 257 17.12 4.78 -14.68
CA PHE A 257 17.97 4.79 -13.48
C PHE A 257 19.47 4.87 -13.80
N GLU A 258 20.26 5.37 -12.84
CA GLU A 258 21.72 5.25 -12.86
C GLU A 258 22.13 4.01 -12.03
N LEU A 259 22.42 2.90 -12.72
CA LEU A 259 22.72 1.61 -12.07
C LEU A 259 24.23 1.40 -11.88
N SER A 260 24.60 0.99 -10.67
CA SER A 260 25.91 0.44 -10.33
C SER A 260 25.73 -0.96 -9.72
N TYR A 261 26.75 -1.80 -9.83
CA TYR A 261 26.64 -3.23 -9.56
C TYR A 261 27.70 -3.69 -8.55
N GLN A 262 27.26 -4.39 -7.50
CA GLN A 262 28.12 -5.02 -6.50
C GLN A 262 27.83 -6.50 -6.44
N LYS A 263 28.86 -7.32 -6.67
CA LYS A 263 28.75 -8.76 -6.51
C LYS A 263 29.00 -9.15 -5.06
N VAL A 264 27.98 -9.72 -4.42
CA VAL A 264 28.11 -10.32 -3.09
C VAL A 264 28.39 -11.82 -3.20
N LYS A 265 28.89 -12.41 -2.11
CA LYS A 265 29.11 -13.86 -2.04
C LYS A 265 27.88 -14.51 -1.42
N GLY A 266 27.36 -15.57 -2.03
CA GLY A 266 26.28 -16.35 -1.43
C GLY A 266 26.70 -16.89 -0.05
N HIS A 267 25.83 -16.73 0.94
CA HIS A 267 26.00 -17.19 2.33
C HIS A 267 27.27 -16.69 3.03
N SER A 268 27.68 -15.44 2.77
CA SER A 268 28.88 -14.86 3.39
C SER A 268 28.62 -14.10 4.70
N GLY A 269 27.41 -14.15 5.26
CA GLY A 269 27.03 -13.40 6.46
C GLY A 269 26.70 -11.93 6.17
N ASP A 270 26.43 -11.57 4.91
CA ASP A 270 25.83 -10.27 4.59
C ASP A 270 24.36 -10.33 4.97
N GLN A 271 23.99 -9.53 5.98
CA GLN A 271 22.67 -9.55 6.59
C GLN A 271 21.54 -9.42 5.55
N PHE A 272 21.67 -8.55 4.56
CA PHE A 272 20.59 -8.28 3.61
C PHE A 272 20.57 -9.30 2.49
N ASN A 273 21.73 -9.82 2.06
CA ASN A 273 21.78 -10.93 1.10
C ASN A 273 21.17 -12.21 1.69
N ASP A 274 21.51 -12.54 2.93
CA ASP A 274 20.94 -13.70 3.62
C ASP A 274 19.43 -13.52 3.88
N GLU A 275 18.97 -12.26 4.07
CA GLU A 275 17.54 -11.95 4.18
C GLU A 275 16.77 -12.20 2.89
N VAL A 276 17.27 -11.74 1.73
CA VAL A 276 16.59 -11.96 0.44
C VAL A 276 16.60 -13.44 0.02
N ASP A 277 17.68 -14.18 0.28
CA ASP A 277 17.73 -15.65 0.05
C ASP A 277 16.64 -16.38 0.83
N LEU A 278 16.50 -16.06 2.12
CA LEU A 278 15.49 -16.67 2.98
C LEU A 278 14.07 -16.31 2.54
N LEU A 279 13.82 -15.05 2.15
CA LEU A 279 12.52 -14.60 1.68
C LEU A 279 12.14 -15.28 0.35
N ALA A 280 13.06 -15.34 -0.62
CA ALA A 280 12.84 -15.99 -1.89
C ALA A 280 12.48 -17.48 -1.73
N LYS A 281 13.20 -18.20 -0.85
CA LYS A 281 12.89 -19.60 -0.51
C LYS A 281 11.50 -19.74 0.12
N LYS A 282 11.15 -18.87 1.07
CA LYS A 282 9.82 -18.88 1.71
C LYS A 282 8.69 -18.63 0.72
N GLU A 283 8.86 -17.70 -0.23
CA GLU A 283 7.84 -17.45 -1.26
C GLU A 283 7.65 -18.67 -2.17
N ALA A 284 8.73 -19.36 -2.55
CA ALA A 284 8.67 -20.58 -3.34
C ALA A 284 7.91 -21.72 -2.62
N GLU A 285 8.00 -21.79 -1.29
CA GLU A 285 7.32 -22.79 -0.45
C GLU A 285 5.81 -22.52 -0.23
N LYS A 286 5.32 -21.31 -0.50
CA LYS A 286 3.91 -20.92 -0.24
C LYS A 286 2.90 -21.51 -1.22
N ILE A 287 3.35 -22.01 -2.37
CA ILE A 287 2.52 -22.35 -3.54
C ILE A 287 2.66 -23.79 -4.01
#